data_AF-A0A972DAS7-F1
#
_entry.id   AF-A0A972DAS7-F1
#
_cell.length_a   1.000
_cell.length_b   1.000
_cell.length_c   1.000
_cell.angle_alpha   90.00
_cell.angle_beta   90.00
_cell.angle_gamma   90.00
#
_symmetry.space_group_name_H-M   'P 1'
#
loop_
_entity.id
_entity.type
_entity.pdbx_description
1 polymer ?
#
loop_
_entity_poly.entity_id
_entity_poly.type
_entity_poly.pdbx_seq_one_letter_code
_entity_poly.pdbx_strand_id
1 'polypeptide(L)'
;MSYTGTERRIHKVFVTRNTEYHVRRNICVGVRDRRTGEWLHGHIALRSRISGGIRFTDSGVSATDDKPGIGESLFITAGTRDLVTSPVVAIERPERAIVMSYEH
;
A
#
# COMPACT_ATOMS: atom_id res chain seq x y z
N MET A 1 -10.26 23.76 -11.79
CA MET A 1 -8.83 24.08 -11.99
C MET A 1 -7.99 22.84 -11.75
N SER A 2 -7.64 22.13 -12.82
CA SER A 2 -6.72 20.99 -12.78
C SER A 2 -5.29 21.53 -12.81
N TYR A 3 -4.56 21.33 -11.71
CA TYR A 3 -3.16 21.73 -11.59
C TYR A 3 -2.28 20.83 -12.48
N THR A 4 -1.63 21.42 -13.49
CA THR A 4 -0.75 20.77 -14.48
C THR A 4 0.70 20.64 -13.98
N GLY A 5 0.91 20.29 -12.71
CA GLY A 5 2.24 20.01 -12.17
C GLY A 5 2.51 18.51 -12.11
N THR A 6 3.78 18.09 -12.28
CA THR A 6 4.20 16.70 -12.03
C THR A 6 3.73 16.27 -10.64
N GLU A 7 3.11 15.10 -10.53
CA GLU A 7 2.62 14.58 -9.25
C GLU A 7 3.79 14.36 -8.28
N ARG A 8 3.99 15.31 -7.35
CA ARG A 8 5.06 15.29 -6.34
C ARG A 8 4.68 14.47 -5.10
N ARG A 9 3.45 13.95 -5.01
CA ARG A 9 2.97 13.17 -3.86
C ARG A 9 3.72 11.83 -3.79
N ILE A 10 4.67 11.79 -2.88
CA ILE A 10 5.40 10.57 -2.58
C ILE A 10 4.63 9.63 -1.66
N HIS A 11 3.66 10.12 -0.88
CA HIS A 11 2.93 9.29 0.09
C HIS A 11 1.54 8.89 -0.40
N LYS A 12 1.19 7.61 -0.22
CA LYS A 12 -0.13 7.03 -0.49
C LYS A 12 -0.50 6.06 0.62
N VAL A 13 -1.80 5.89 0.88
CA VAL A 13 -2.32 4.83 1.75
C VAL A 13 -3.15 3.88 0.90
N PHE A 14 -2.74 2.62 0.84
CA PHE A 14 -3.54 1.57 0.23
C PHE A 14 -4.35 0.91 1.33
N VAL A 15 -5.67 1.11 1.26
CA VAL A 15 -6.61 0.62 2.25
C VAL A 15 -7.12 -0.72 1.77
N THR A 16 -6.93 -1.77 2.57
CA THR A 16 -7.54 -3.08 2.36
C THR A 16 -8.69 -3.28 3.33
N ARG A 17 -9.26 -4.49 3.41
CA ARG A 17 -10.38 -4.76 4.31
C ARG A 17 -10.10 -4.32 5.75
N ASN A 18 -8.97 -4.76 6.32
CA ASN A 18 -8.65 -4.56 7.73
C ASN A 18 -7.37 -3.76 7.97
N THR A 19 -6.61 -3.44 6.92
CA THR A 19 -5.25 -2.92 7.06
C THR A 19 -5.01 -1.75 6.12
N GLU A 20 -4.41 -0.69 6.65
CA GLU A 20 -3.84 0.41 5.89
C GLU A 20 -2.35 0.17 5.66
N TYR A 21 -1.94 0.23 4.40
CA TYR A 21 -0.54 0.17 4.00
C TYR A 21 -0.10 1.56 3.57
N HIS A 22 0.72 2.21 4.40
CA HIS A 22 1.28 3.52 4.12
C HIS A 22 2.54 3.35 3.28
N VAL A 23 2.58 4.00 2.12
CA VAL A 23 3.62 3.82 1.11
C VAL A 23 4.25 5.15 0.77
N ARG A 24 5.59 5.19 0.79
CA ARG A 24 6.40 6.30 0.29
C ARG A 24 7.10 5.87 -0.99
N ARG A 25 6.71 6.46 -2.13
CA ARG A 25 7.02 6.06 -3.50
C ARG A 25 6.47 4.66 -3.78
N ASN A 26 7.23 3.64 -3.41
CA ASN A 26 6.92 2.23 -3.53
C ASN A 26 7.37 1.42 -2.31
N ILE A 27 7.85 2.06 -1.25
CA ILE A 27 8.26 1.39 0.00
C ILE A 27 7.15 1.54 1.02
N CYS A 28 6.74 0.44 1.64
CA CYS A 28 5.81 0.48 2.75
C CYS A 28 6.55 0.99 4.00
N VAL A 29 6.08 2.12 4.54
CA VAL A 29 6.68 2.85 5.67
C VAL A 29 5.81 2.79 6.93
N GLY A 30 4.67 2.12 6.84
CA GLY A 30 3.77 1.95 7.96
C GLY A 30 2.65 0.97 7.61
N VAL A 31 2.25 0.17 8.58
CA VAL A 31 1.11 -0.74 8.48
C VAL A 31 0.23 -0.49 9.69
N ARG A 32 -1.04 -0.19 9.45
CA ARG A 32 -1.99 0.17 10.52
C ARG A 32 -3.22 -0.72 10.47
N ASP A 33 -3.61 -1.26 11.61
CA ASP A 33 -4.87 -1.98 11.75
C ASP A 33 -6.04 -0.98 11.72
N ARG A 34 -7.01 -1.18 10.83
CA ARG A 34 -8.14 -0.25 10.65
C ARG A 34 -9.17 -0.34 11.76
N ARG A 35 -9.23 -1.49 12.45
CA ARG A 35 -10.21 -1.75 13.51
C ARG A 35 -9.75 -1.12 14.82
N THR A 36 -8.45 -1.22 15.14
CA THR A 36 -7.89 -0.66 16.39
C THR A 36 -7.23 0.70 16.19
N GLY A 37 -6.81 1.03 14.96
CA GLY A 37 -6.04 2.23 14.67
C GLY A 37 -4.58 2.13 15.13
N GLU A 38 -4.10 0.94 15.50
CA GLU A 38 -2.73 0.72 15.99
C GLU A 38 -1.74 0.43 14.86
N TRP A 39 -0.48 0.80 15.08
CA TRP A 39 0.62 0.46 14.18
C TRP A 39 1.09 -0.97 14.40
N LEU A 40 1.25 -1.72 13.31
CA LEU A 40 1.76 -3.09 13.33
C LEU A 40 3.28 -3.10 13.13
N HIS A 41 4.03 -2.70 14.16
CA HIS A 41 5.49 -2.48 14.14
C HIS A 41 6.35 -3.68 13.70
N GLY A 42 5.84 -4.91 13.77
CA GLY A 42 6.54 -6.13 13.33
C GLY A 42 6.07 -6.70 11.99
N HIS A 43 5.22 -5.97 11.26
CA HIS A 43 4.58 -6.52 10.07
C HIS A 43 5.57 -6.67 8.90
N ILE A 44 5.54 -7.83 8.22
CA ILE A 44 6.48 -8.18 7.14
C ILE A 44 6.52 -7.16 5.98
N ALA A 45 5.43 -6.44 5.74
CA ALA A 45 5.38 -5.41 4.70
C ALA A 45 6.28 -4.21 5.01
N LEU A 46 6.60 -3.93 6.27
CA LEU A 46 7.40 -2.77 6.65
C LEU A 46 8.76 -2.79 5.95
N ARG A 47 9.19 -1.63 5.46
CA ARG A 47 10.44 -1.40 4.71
C ARG A 47 10.56 -2.21 3.42
N SER A 48 9.49 -2.89 3.00
CA SER A 48 9.46 -3.72 1.80
C SER A 48 8.87 -2.96 0.61
N ARG A 49 9.23 -3.40 -0.60
CA ARG A 49 8.79 -2.78 -1.85
C ARG A 49 7.43 -3.33 -2.27
N ILE A 50 6.51 -2.42 -2.59
CA ILE A 50 5.32 -2.72 -3.37
C ILE A 50 5.77 -2.86 -4.83
N SER A 51 5.69 -4.08 -5.34
CA SER A 51 6.20 -4.45 -6.67
C SER A 51 5.11 -4.41 -7.74
N GLY A 52 3.84 -4.47 -7.35
CA GLY A 52 2.74 -4.38 -8.30
C GLY A 52 1.39 -4.70 -7.68
N GLY A 53 0.38 -4.73 -8.53
CA GLY A 53 -0.98 -5.19 -8.22
C GLY A 53 -1.20 -6.61 -8.73
N ILE A 54 -1.96 -7.42 -7.99
CA ILE A 54 -2.42 -8.74 -8.43
C ILE A 54 -3.94 -8.79 -8.41
N ARG A 55 -4.54 -9.17 -9.53
CA ARG A 55 -5.98 -9.45 -9.63
C ARG A 55 -6.20 -10.92 -9.92
N PHE A 56 -6.96 -11.57 -9.05
CA PHE A 56 -7.47 -12.92 -9.28
C PHE A 56 -8.77 -12.83 -10.07
N THR A 57 -8.86 -13.60 -11.15
CA THR A 57 -10.04 -13.72 -12.01
C THR A 57 -10.41 -15.20 -12.16
N ASP A 58 -11.60 -15.48 -12.68
CA ASP A 58 -12.02 -16.87 -12.94
C ASP A 58 -11.10 -17.59 -13.93
N SER A 59 -10.41 -16.83 -14.77
CA SER A 59 -9.49 -17.35 -15.81
C SER A 59 -8.01 -17.32 -15.40
N GLY A 60 -7.68 -16.91 -14.17
CA GLY A 60 -6.30 -16.94 -13.67
C GLY A 60 -5.88 -15.69 -12.90
N VAL A 61 -4.64 -15.24 -13.12
CA VAL A 61 -4.01 -14.14 -12.38
C VAL A 61 -3.51 -13.08 -13.36
N SER A 62 -3.92 -11.83 -13.15
CA SER A 62 -3.39 -10.65 -13.86
C SER A 62 -2.49 -9.85 -12.92
N ALA A 63 -1.33 -9.43 -13.41
CA ALA A 63 -0.37 -8.62 -12.67
C ALA A 63 -0.21 -7.25 -13.32
N THR A 64 -0.11 -6.22 -12.48
CA THR A 64 0.16 -4.84 -12.89
C THR A 64 1.52 -4.44 -12.32
N ASP A 65 2.49 -4.16 -13.20
CA ASP A 65 3.87 -3.78 -12.81
C ASP A 65 3.99 -2.36 -12.21
N ASP A 66 2.87 -1.63 -12.18
CA ASP A 66 2.76 -0.23 -11.79
C ASP A 66 2.04 -0.04 -10.43
N LYS A 67 1.51 1.15 -10.18
CA LYS A 67 0.74 1.51 -8.97
C LYS A 67 -0.53 0.64 -8.87
N PRO A 68 -0.66 -0.19 -7.82
CA PRO A 68 -1.85 -1.01 -7.62
C PRO A 68 -3.13 -0.17 -7.60
N GLY A 69 -4.19 -0.70 -8.19
CA GLY A 69 -5.52 -0.09 -8.25
C GLY A 69 -6.50 -0.66 -7.23
N ILE A 70 -7.67 -0.01 -7.13
CA ILE A 70 -8.80 -0.55 -6.38
C ILE A 70 -9.23 -1.88 -7.02
N GLY A 71 -9.53 -2.89 -6.18
CA GLY A 71 -9.85 -4.26 -6.58
C GLY A 71 -8.64 -5.15 -6.85
N GLU A 72 -7.42 -4.60 -6.84
CA GLU A 72 -6.18 -5.39 -6.90
C GLU A 72 -5.61 -5.61 -5.50
N SER A 73 -4.94 -6.74 -5.32
CA SER A 73 -4.13 -7.05 -4.13
C SER A 73 -2.75 -6.43 -4.28
N LEU A 74 -2.15 -5.95 -3.19
CA LEU A 74 -0.76 -5.49 -3.25
C LEU A 74 0.16 -6.70 -3.32
N PHE A 75 1.10 -6.69 -4.25
CA PHE A 75 2.22 -7.62 -4.27
C PHE A 75 3.45 -6.94 -3.66
N ILE A 76 3.94 -7.51 -2.55
CA ILE A 76 5.01 -6.95 -1.75
C ILE A 76 6.16 -7.94 -1.73
N THR A 77 7.31 -7.52 -2.24
CA THR A 77 8.54 -8.32 -2.22
C THR A 77 9.32 -7.99 -0.95
N ALA A 78 9.25 -8.88 0.05
CA ALA A 78 9.78 -8.67 1.39
C ALA A 78 10.93 -9.65 1.71
N GLY A 79 11.98 -9.58 0.89
CA GLY A 79 13.25 -10.30 1.09
C GLY A 79 13.10 -11.82 1.13
N THR A 80 12.88 -12.38 2.33
CA THR A 80 12.77 -13.82 2.55
C THR A 80 11.42 -14.40 2.16
N ARG A 81 10.36 -13.58 2.10
CA ARG A 81 9.02 -14.05 1.75
C ARG A 81 8.20 -12.94 1.11
N ASP A 82 7.55 -13.26 0.01
CA ASP A 82 6.61 -12.33 -0.62
C ASP A 82 5.25 -12.35 0.07
N LEU A 83 4.57 -11.21 0.07
CA LEU A 83 3.25 -11.02 0.64
C LEU A 83 2.28 -10.54 -0.45
N VAL A 84 1.13 -11.22 -0.54
CA VAL A 84 -0.03 -10.76 -1.30
C VAL A 84 -1.13 -10.40 -0.32
N THR A 85 -1.65 -9.18 -0.40
CA THR A 85 -2.68 -8.70 0.52
C THR A 85 -4.08 -9.11 0.08
N SER A 86 -5.11 -8.79 0.88
CA SER A 86 -6.47 -8.70 0.34
C SER A 86 -6.62 -7.52 -0.62
N PRO A 87 -7.68 -7.48 -1.46
CA PRO A 87 -7.86 -6.39 -2.42
C PRO A 87 -7.92 -5.01 -1.77
N VAL A 88 -7.32 -4.04 -2.43
CA VAL A 88 -7.42 -2.63 -2.11
C VAL A 88 -8.86 -2.18 -2.34
N VAL A 89 -9.44 -1.57 -1.31
CA VAL A 89 -10.80 -1.00 -1.34
C VAL A 89 -10.77 0.51 -1.50
N ALA A 90 -9.68 1.17 -1.11
CA ALA A 90 -9.49 2.61 -1.31
C ALA A 90 -8.00 2.96 -1.43
N ILE A 91 -7.71 4.05 -2.14
CA ILE A 91 -6.38 4.64 -2.22
C ILE A 91 -6.50 6.07 -1.73
N GLU A 92 -5.89 6.35 -0.59
CA GLU A 92 -6.06 7.58 0.14
C GLU A 92 -4.76 8.37 0.26
N ARG A 93 -4.91 9.62 0.67
CA ARG A 93 -3.80 10.48 1.05
C ARG A 93 -3.67 10.45 2.57
N PRO A 94 -2.48 10.16 3.13
CA PRO A 94 -2.31 10.24 4.56
C PRO A 94 -2.34 11.70 5.02
N GLU A 95 -2.93 11.91 6.19
CA GLU A 95 -2.87 13.18 6.89
C GLU A 95 -1.43 13.50 7.31
N ARG A 96 -1.11 14.79 7.43
CA ARG A 96 0.25 15.23 7.81
C ARG A 96 0.68 14.64 9.16
N ALA A 97 -0.22 14.58 10.15
CA ALA A 97 0.06 14.03 11.46
C ALA A 97 0.48 12.55 11.39
N ILE A 98 -0.19 11.76 10.54
CA ILE A 98 0.14 10.35 10.30
C ILE A 98 1.51 10.20 9.62
N VAL A 99 1.84 11.08 8.67
CA VAL A 99 3.16 11.04 8.01
C VAL A 99 4.31 11.26 9.01
N MET A 100 4.07 12.08 10.04
CA MET A 100 5.06 12.34 11.09
C MET A 100 5.26 11.16 12.05
N SER A 101 4.39 10.15 12.04
CA SER A 101 4.50 8.97 12.89
C SER A 101 5.08 7.74 12.19
N TYR A 102 5.48 7.85 10.92
CA TYR A 102 6.08 6.72 10.21
C TYR A 102 7.43 6.33 10.79
N GLU A 103 7.70 5.03 10.79
CA GLU A 103 9.01 4.52 11.13
C GLU A 103 9.98 4.85 10.00
N HIS A 104 11.11 5.46 10.35
CA HIS A 104 12.17 5.81 9.42
C HIS A 104 13.08 4.62 9.10
#